data_AF-A0A1D1ZCX8-F1
#
_entry.id   AF-A0A1D1ZCX8-F1
#
_cell.length_a   1.000
_cell.length_b   1.000
_cell.length_c   1.000
_cell.angle_alpha   90.00
_cell.angle_beta   90.00
_cell.angle_gamma   90.00
#
_symmetry.space_group_name_H-M   'P 1'
#
loop_
_entity.id
_entity.type
_entity.pdbx_description
1 polymer ?
#
loop_
_entity_poly.entity_id
_entity_poly.type
_entity_poly.pdbx_seq_one_letter_code
_entity_poly.pdbx_strand_id
1 'polypeptide(L)'
;MNHCMFDGIAAMEFVNSWGETARGLPLSVPPFLDRTFLRSRTPPKIENPHHEFAEIQDISDTGSLYNQEDIIHGSFCFDPEKLEHVKRKAIEDGALGGCTSFEALSGFVWKARTQALRLRTNQQTKLLFAV
;
A
#
# COMPACT_ATOMS: atom_id res chain seq x y z
N MET A 1 13.63 -4.55 13.38
CA MET A 1 12.19 -4.26 13.52
C MET A 1 11.41 -5.40 12.88
N ASN A 2 10.53 -6.09 13.61
CA ASN A 2 9.75 -7.23 13.09
C ASN A 2 8.34 -6.75 12.72
N HIS A 3 7.97 -6.83 11.44
CA HIS A 3 6.70 -6.29 10.93
C HIS A 3 5.45 -7.03 11.47
N CYS A 4 5.58 -8.24 12.01
CA CYS A 4 4.47 -8.91 12.68
C CYS A 4 4.11 -8.27 14.04
N MET A 5 4.97 -7.41 14.58
CA MET A 5 4.78 -6.80 15.90
C MET A 5 4.07 -5.45 15.85
N PHE A 6 4.14 -4.73 14.74
CA PHE A 6 3.58 -3.39 14.55
C PHE A 6 3.38 -3.06 13.06
N ASP A 7 2.46 -2.15 12.79
CA ASP A 7 2.29 -1.53 11.48
C ASP A 7 3.22 -0.31 11.30
N GLY A 8 3.09 0.39 10.17
CA GLY A 8 3.88 1.58 9.88
C GLY A 8 3.65 2.74 10.86
N ILE A 9 2.43 2.88 11.42
CA ILE A 9 2.10 3.94 12.37
C ILE A 9 2.83 3.67 13.68
N ALA A 10 2.65 2.48 14.25
CA ALA A 10 3.29 2.08 15.49
C ALA A 10 4.84 2.07 15.38
N ALA A 11 5.39 1.74 14.20
CA ALA A 11 6.84 1.88 13.95
C ALA A 11 7.30 3.34 14.07
N MET A 12 6.56 4.29 13.49
CA MET A 12 6.90 5.71 13.54
C MET A 12 6.68 6.31 14.93
N GLU A 13 5.62 5.92 15.63
CA GLU A 13 5.39 6.28 17.04
C GLU A 13 6.55 5.81 17.93
N PHE A 14 7.05 4.60 17.72
CA PHE A 14 8.22 4.09 18.41
C PHE A 14 9.47 4.94 18.15
N VAL A 15 9.75 5.28 16.88
CA VAL A 15 10.89 6.15 16.52
C VAL A 15 10.77 7.53 17.17
N ASN A 16 9.58 8.12 17.18
CA ASN A 16 9.32 9.40 17.83
C ASN A 16 9.54 9.31 19.35
N SER A 17 8.97 8.28 19.99
CA SER A 17 9.11 8.01 21.42
C SER A 17 10.57 7.81 21.82
N TRP A 18 11.35 7.12 20.98
CA TRP A 18 12.79 6.97 21.17
C TRP A 18 13.50 8.31 21.14
N GLY A 19 13.18 9.18 20.17
CA GLY A 19 13.73 10.53 20.07
C GLY A 19 13.35 11.44 21.25
N GLU A 20 12.15 11.29 21.83
CA GLU A 20 11.72 11.99 23.05
C GLU A 20 12.49 11.51 24.27
N THR A 21 12.55 10.20 24.46
CA THR A 21 13.29 9.57 25.56
C THR A 21 14.76 9.96 25.56
N ALA A 22 15.41 9.94 24.38
CA ALA A 22 16.81 10.32 24.22
C ALA A 22 17.08 11.79 24.58
N ARG A 23 16.06 12.65 24.52
CA ARG A 23 16.12 14.08 24.90
C ARG A 23 15.66 14.34 26.33
N GLY A 24 15.28 13.31 27.09
CA GLY A 24 14.72 13.45 28.44
C GLY A 24 13.32 14.08 28.46
N LEU A 25 12.59 14.00 27.35
CA LEU A 25 11.22 14.47 27.24
C LEU A 25 10.23 13.35 27.62
N PRO A 26 9.05 13.68 28.16
CA PRO A 26 7.98 12.70 28.31
C PRO A 26 7.50 12.21 26.95
N LEU A 27 6.95 11.00 26.91
CA LEU A 27 6.37 10.43 25.70
C LEU A 27 5.10 11.20 25.31
N SER A 28 5.01 11.67 24.07
CA SER A 28 3.80 12.33 23.57
C SER A 28 2.65 11.34 23.38
N VAL A 29 2.98 10.11 22.96
CA VAL A 29 2.02 9.01 22.77
C VAL A 29 2.51 7.78 23.54
N PRO A 30 2.07 7.59 24.80
CA PRO A 30 2.41 6.40 25.56
C PRO A 30 1.84 5.13 24.91
N PRO A 31 2.59 4.01 24.91
CA PRO A 31 2.13 2.78 24.27
C PRO A 31 0.95 2.16 25.01
N PHE A 32 -0.04 1.67 24.26
CA PHE A 32 -1.12 0.84 24.78
C PHE A 32 -0.81 -0.64 24.53
N LEU A 33 -0.65 -1.42 25.59
CA LEU A 33 -0.15 -2.80 25.51
C LEU A 33 -1.26 -3.87 25.55
N ASP A 34 -2.49 -3.50 25.91
CA ASP A 34 -3.60 -4.44 25.96
C ASP A 34 -4.15 -4.74 24.56
N ARG A 35 -3.71 -5.88 24.00
CA ARG A 35 -4.15 -6.36 22.68
C ARG A 35 -5.44 -7.17 22.72
N THR A 36 -6.13 -7.26 23.86
CA THR A 36 -7.36 -8.08 23.96
C THR A 36 -8.49 -7.57 23.06
N PHE A 37 -8.51 -6.27 22.75
CA PHE A 37 -9.43 -5.66 21.79
C PHE A 37 -9.25 -6.16 20.36
N LEU A 38 -8.08 -6.69 20.01
CA LEU A 38 -7.78 -7.25 18.68
C LEU A 38 -8.08 -8.75 18.59
N ARG A 39 -8.67 -9.37 19.64
CA ARG A 39 -9.00 -10.79 19.63
C ARG A 39 -10.03 -11.11 18.56
N SER A 40 -9.81 -12.23 17.88
CA SER A 40 -10.78 -12.78 16.94
C SER A 40 -12.08 -13.22 17.65
N ARG A 41 -13.19 -13.17 16.91
CA ARG A 41 -14.48 -13.70 17.38
C ARG A 41 -14.40 -15.21 17.60
N THR A 42 -15.13 -15.69 18.60
CA THR A 42 -15.31 -17.13 18.87
C THR A 42 -16.81 -17.42 19.01
N PRO A 43 -17.43 -18.17 18.08
CA PRO A 43 -16.83 -18.79 16.89
C PRO A 43 -16.42 -17.75 15.82
N PRO A 44 -15.55 -18.13 14.86
CA PRO A 44 -15.27 -17.30 13.69
C PRO A 44 -16.56 -16.98 12.93
N LYS A 45 -16.68 -15.75 12.45
CA LYS A 45 -17.79 -15.30 11.59
C LYS A 45 -17.19 -14.67 10.34
N ILE A 46 -17.44 -15.29 9.18
CA ILE A 46 -16.97 -14.81 7.88
C ILE A 46 -18.12 -14.03 7.25
N GLU A 47 -17.94 -12.73 7.07
CA GLU A 47 -18.99 -11.84 6.55
C GLU A 47 -18.72 -11.35 5.13
N ASN A 48 -17.47 -11.44 4.68
CA ASN A 48 -17.03 -10.94 3.38
C ASN A 48 -16.17 -11.98 2.66
N PRO A 49 -16.20 -12.02 1.32
CA PRO A 49 -15.22 -12.77 0.57
C PRO A 49 -13.83 -12.12 0.71
N HIS A 50 -12.80 -12.94 0.88
CA HIS A 50 -11.42 -12.49 1.06
C HIS A 50 -10.62 -12.57 -0.25
N HIS A 51 -10.94 -11.68 -1.20
CA HIS A 51 -10.30 -11.65 -2.51
C HIS A 51 -8.81 -11.29 -2.46
N GLU A 52 -8.34 -10.67 -1.39
CA GLU A 52 -6.93 -10.40 -1.12
C GLU A 52 -6.08 -11.67 -1.10
N PHE A 53 -6.66 -12.82 -0.70
CA PHE A 53 -5.99 -14.12 -0.70
C PHE A 53 -6.29 -14.96 -1.93
N ALA A 54 -7.09 -14.47 -2.88
CA ALA A 54 -7.39 -15.25 -4.08
C ALA A 54 -6.13 -15.38 -4.97
N GLU A 55 -5.84 -16.60 -5.41
CA GLU A 55 -4.75 -16.86 -6.34
C GLU A 55 -5.07 -16.30 -7.73
N ILE A 56 -4.10 -15.62 -8.34
CA ILE A 56 -4.18 -15.19 -9.73
C ILE A 56 -3.19 -16.03 -10.53
N GLN A 57 -3.68 -16.68 -11.59
CA GLN A 57 -2.82 -17.36 -12.53
C GLN A 57 -1.88 -16.38 -13.23
N ASP A 58 -0.59 -16.70 -13.24
CA ASP A 58 0.40 -15.94 -14.01
C ASP A 58 0.45 -16.44 -15.46
N ILE A 59 -0.36 -15.81 -16.31
CA ILE A 59 -0.46 -16.11 -17.74
C ILE A 59 0.66 -15.39 -18.50
N SER A 60 1.19 -14.29 -17.96
CA SER A 60 2.20 -13.44 -18.58
C SER A 60 3.63 -13.82 -18.20
N ASP A 61 3.81 -14.87 -17.40
CA ASP A 61 5.10 -15.36 -16.91
C ASP A 61 5.93 -14.27 -16.19
N THR A 62 5.24 -13.42 -15.44
CA THR A 62 5.88 -12.36 -14.65
C THR A 62 6.79 -12.90 -13.55
N GLY A 63 6.49 -14.07 -13.00
CA GLY A 63 7.33 -14.75 -12.00
C GLY A 63 8.73 -15.07 -12.53
N SER A 64 8.83 -15.52 -13.78
CA SER A 64 10.12 -15.76 -14.46
C SER A 64 10.92 -14.46 -14.60
N LEU A 65 10.26 -13.37 -15.04
CA LEU A 65 10.87 -12.05 -15.17
C LEU A 65 11.51 -11.58 -13.86
N TYR A 66 10.81 -11.67 -12.73
CA TYR A 66 11.36 -11.25 -11.42
C TYR A 66 12.51 -12.12 -10.92
N ASN A 67 12.61 -13.36 -11.37
CA ASN A 67 13.69 -14.26 -10.99
C ASN A 67 14.94 -14.10 -11.88
N GLN A 68 14.76 -13.60 -13.10
CA GLN A 68 15.83 -13.49 -14.10
C GLN A 68 16.45 -12.09 -14.14
N GLU A 69 15.70 -11.05 -13.82
CA GLU A 69 16.16 -9.67 -13.87
C GLU A 69 16.36 -9.08 -12.47
N ASP A 70 17.40 -8.26 -12.33
CA ASP A 70 17.67 -7.52 -11.10
C ASP A 70 16.69 -6.36 -10.94
N ILE A 71 16.10 -6.24 -9.75
CA ILE A 71 15.23 -5.11 -9.40
C ILE A 71 16.09 -3.89 -9.06
N ILE A 72 16.06 -2.89 -9.94
CA ILE A 72 16.69 -1.59 -9.70
C ILE A 72 15.73 -0.69 -8.93
N HIS A 73 16.21 -0.13 -7.83
CA HIS A 73 15.44 0.77 -6.98
C HIS A 73 15.68 2.23 -7.39
N GLY A 74 14.61 3.00 -7.54
CA GLY A 74 14.66 4.41 -7.88
C GLY A 74 13.50 5.19 -7.25
N SER A 75 13.72 6.47 -6.99
CA SER A 75 12.71 7.36 -6.42
C SER A 75 12.18 8.32 -7.47
N PHE A 76 10.87 8.48 -7.51
CA PHE A 76 10.17 9.39 -8.43
C PHE A 76 9.43 10.44 -7.61
N CYS A 77 9.81 11.71 -7.75
CA CYS A 77 9.21 12.80 -7.00
C CYS A 77 8.00 13.39 -7.73
N PHE A 78 6.86 13.39 -7.04
CA PHE A 78 5.63 14.05 -7.48
C PHE A 78 5.40 15.29 -6.62
N ASP A 79 5.74 16.45 -7.18
CA ASP A 79 5.39 17.74 -6.61
C ASP A 79 3.88 18.01 -6.72
N PRO A 80 3.35 19.05 -6.02
CA PRO A 80 1.92 19.35 -6.05
C PRO A 80 1.36 19.58 -7.46
N GLU A 81 2.12 20.19 -8.37
CA GLU A 81 1.67 20.44 -9.74
C GLU A 81 1.49 19.13 -10.52
N LYS A 82 2.45 18.21 -10.41
CA LYS A 82 2.33 16.86 -11.00
C LYS A 82 1.17 16.08 -10.40
N LEU A 83 0.95 16.16 -9.09
CA LEU A 83 -0.18 15.48 -8.45
C LEU A 83 -1.52 16.02 -8.95
N GLU A 84 -1.68 17.33 -9.07
CA GLU A 84 -2.90 17.93 -9.64
C GLU A 84 -3.08 17.56 -11.13
N HIS A 85 -1.98 17.47 -11.88
CA HIS A 85 -2.04 16.96 -13.26
C HIS A 85 -2.57 15.51 -13.31
N VAL A 86 -2.05 14.62 -12.45
CA VAL A 86 -2.48 13.22 -12.38
C VAL A 86 -3.95 13.12 -11.95
N LYS A 87 -4.40 13.90 -10.96
CA LYS A 87 -5.81 13.97 -10.55
C LYS A 87 -6.73 14.38 -11.69
N ARG A 88 -6.37 15.47 -12.40
CA ARG A 88 -7.16 15.94 -13.54
C ARG A 88 -7.26 14.88 -14.63
N LYS A 89 -6.18 14.14 -14.88
CA LYS A 89 -6.19 13.02 -15.84
C LYS A 89 -7.04 11.84 -15.37
N ALA A 90 -7.10 11.57 -14.06
CA ALA A 90 -7.92 10.49 -13.52
C ALA A 90 -9.43 10.75 -13.67
N ILE A 91 -9.87 12.01 -13.78
CA ILE A 91 -11.29 12.39 -13.87
C ILE A 91 -11.70 12.87 -15.28
N GLU A 92 -10.78 12.86 -16.25
CA GLU A 92 -10.96 13.48 -17.58
C GLU A 92 -12.09 12.83 -18.41
N ASP A 93 -12.38 11.55 -18.19
CA ASP A 93 -13.44 10.81 -18.88
C ASP A 93 -14.84 11.00 -18.25
N GLY A 94 -14.93 11.73 -17.13
CA GLY A 94 -16.17 11.97 -16.40
C GLY A 94 -16.72 10.75 -15.65
N ALA A 95 -16.00 9.63 -15.59
CA ALA A 95 -16.44 8.45 -14.84
C ALA A 95 -16.37 8.66 -13.32
N LEU A 96 -15.52 9.59 -12.86
CA LEU A 96 -15.32 9.92 -11.46
C LEU A 96 -15.69 11.39 -11.19
N GLY A 97 -16.42 11.65 -10.10
CA GLY A 97 -16.70 13.02 -9.64
C GLY A 97 -15.51 13.71 -8.96
N GLY A 98 -14.45 12.97 -8.64
CA GLY A 98 -13.25 13.43 -7.96
C GLY A 98 -12.37 12.27 -7.50
N CYS A 99 -11.16 12.57 -7.04
CA CYS A 99 -10.24 11.59 -6.43
C CYS A 99 -9.26 12.27 -5.47
N THR A 100 -8.79 11.53 -4.47
CA THR A 100 -7.69 11.93 -3.59
C THR A 100 -6.35 11.81 -4.32
N SER A 101 -5.30 12.47 -3.79
CA SER A 101 -3.94 12.33 -4.33
C SER A 101 -3.45 10.88 -4.28
N PHE A 102 -3.83 10.14 -3.22
CA PHE A 102 -3.46 8.73 -3.06
C PHE A 102 -4.10 7.86 -4.15
N GLU A 103 -5.41 8.00 -4.37
CA GLU A 103 -6.12 7.24 -5.41
C GLU A 103 -5.57 7.55 -6.80
N ALA A 104 -5.41 8.83 -7.12
CA ALA A 104 -4.91 9.27 -8.43
C ALA A 104 -3.50 8.75 -8.72
N LEU A 105 -2.59 8.89 -7.76
CA LEU A 105 -1.20 8.45 -7.93
C LEU A 105 -1.09 6.92 -7.95
N SER A 106 -1.82 6.22 -7.07
CA SER A 106 -1.80 4.75 -7.02
C SER A 106 -2.34 4.15 -8.31
N GLY A 107 -3.45 4.68 -8.83
CA GLY A 107 -4.01 4.26 -10.12
C GLY A 107 -3.06 4.53 -11.28
N PHE A 108 -2.42 5.71 -11.30
CA PHE A 108 -1.42 6.06 -12.31
C PHE A 108 -0.21 5.12 -12.31
N VAL A 109 0.38 4.86 -11.13
CA VAL A 109 1.53 3.96 -11.00
C VAL A 109 1.15 2.53 -11.38
N TRP A 110 -0.03 2.05 -10.97
CA TRP A 110 -0.50 0.72 -11.33
C TRP A 110 -0.68 0.57 -12.84
N LYS A 111 -1.27 1.57 -13.51
CA LYS A 111 -1.39 1.61 -14.97
C LYS A 111 -0.02 1.62 -15.65
N ALA A 112 0.88 2.51 -15.22
CA ALA A 112 2.23 2.63 -15.80
C ALA A 112 3.03 1.33 -15.67
N ARG A 113 2.99 0.69 -14.48
CA ARG A 113 3.63 -0.60 -14.23
C ARG A 113 3.07 -1.71 -15.11
N THR A 114 1.75 -1.80 -15.20
CA THR A 114 1.07 -2.80 -16.03
C THR A 114 1.43 -2.65 -17.51
N GLN A 115 1.53 -1.41 -18.00
CA GLN A 115 1.96 -1.11 -19.36
C GLN A 115 3.44 -1.46 -19.58
N ALA A 116 4.32 -1.12 -18.64
CA ALA A 116 5.75 -1.42 -18.73
C ALA A 116 6.03 -2.93 -18.79
N LEU A 117 5.27 -3.72 -18.03
CA LEU A 117 5.36 -5.18 -18.01
C LEU A 117 4.76 -5.86 -19.25
N ARG A 118 4.05 -5.12 -20.12
CA ARG A 118 3.45 -5.64 -21.36
C ARG A 118 2.63 -6.91 -21.14
N LEU A 119 1.84 -6.93 -20.07
CA LEU A 119 1.05 -8.09 -19.68
C LEU A 119 0.10 -8.51 -20.81
N ARG A 120 -0.21 -9.80 -20.86
CA ARG A 120 -1.24 -10.33 -21.77
C ARG A 120 -2.59 -9.70 -21.42
N THR A 121 -3.44 -9.52 -22.43
CA THR A 121 -4.74 -8.83 -22.28
C THR A 121 -5.70 -9.50 -21.30
N ASN A 122 -5.55 -10.82 -21.10
CA ASN A 122 -6.34 -11.59 -20.14
C ASN A 122 -5.64 -11.79 -18.79
N GLN A 123 -4.47 -11.19 -18.57
CA GLN A 123 -3.80 -11.24 -17.27
C GLN A 123 -4.58 -10.43 -16.24
N GLN A 124 -5.10 -11.10 -15.22
CA GLN A 124 -5.65 -10.41 -14.06
C GLN A 124 -4.52 -9.83 -13.21
N THR A 125 -4.76 -8.68 -12.59
CA THR A 125 -3.84 -8.06 -11.64
C THR A 125 -4.62 -7.53 -10.44
N LYS A 126 -3.93 -7.36 -9.30
CA LYS A 126 -4.47 -6.73 -8.10
C LYS A 126 -3.55 -5.61 -7.67
N LEU A 127 -4.15 -4.54 -7.16
CA LEU A 127 -3.46 -3.51 -6.41
C LEU A 127 -3.85 -3.68 -4.95
N LEU A 128 -2.86 -3.86 -4.08
CA LEU A 128 -3.04 -4.00 -2.64
C LEU A 128 -2.44 -2.78 -1.95
N PHE A 129 -3.16 -2.24 -0.97
CA PHE A 129 -2.67 -1.19 -0.09
C PHE A 129 -3.18 -1.46 1.33
N ALA A 130 -2.40 -1.03 2.32
CA ALA A 130 -2.83 -1.05 3.71
C ALA A 130 -3.86 0.06 3.94
N VAL A 131 -4.92 -0.24 4.70
CA VAL A 131 -6.00 0.68 5.08
C VAL A 131 -6.02 0.82 6.59
#